data_AF-A0A0C1UJQ3-F1
#
_entry.id   AF-A0A0C1UJQ3-F1
#
_cell.length_a   1.000
_cell.length_b   1.000
_cell.length_c   1.000
_cell.angle_alpha   90.00
_cell.angle_beta   90.00
_cell.angle_gamma   90.00
#
_symmetry.space_group_name_H-M   'P 1'
#
loop_
_entity.id
_entity.type
_entity.pdbx_description
1 polymer ?
#
loop_
_entity_poly.entity_id
_entity_poly.type
_entity_poly.pdbx_seq_one_letter_code
_entity_poly.pdbx_strand_id
1 'polypeptide(L)'
;MKKSESIKELASALKDFQAEVKNPKNVANNPFFNSKYAPLDEVINTVKEPLSKHGLSYIQMPNSEDGALVAITTMLLHESGEWIESEPLKLKSDKPTAQGSGSSITYARRYQLSAMLGIASEDEDDGSTTTAHTISEAKEPERITKEQAEEIRSLSKEKKISEEYICKFRKVNRFEDLQENDWKAAMEWLRKK
;
A
#
# COMPACT_ATOMS: atom_id res chain seq x y z
N MET A 1 17.67 -8.91 -10.40
CA MET A 1 16.62 -9.38 -11.33
C MET A 1 17.22 -10.52 -12.12
N LYS A 2 16.48 -11.62 -12.28
CA LYS A 2 16.88 -12.73 -13.15
C LYS A 2 15.97 -12.75 -14.36
N LYS A 3 16.41 -13.38 -15.45
CA LYS A 3 15.64 -13.50 -16.69
C LYS A 3 16.13 -14.67 -17.53
N SER A 4 15.32 -15.08 -18.50
CA SER A 4 15.75 -15.95 -19.59
C SER A 4 16.86 -15.30 -20.44
N GLU A 5 17.49 -16.12 -21.30
CA GLU A 5 18.55 -15.66 -22.21
C GLU A 5 18.07 -14.48 -23.08
N SER A 6 16.89 -14.64 -23.69
CA SER A 6 16.15 -13.61 -24.41
C SER A 6 14.90 -13.18 -23.64
N ILE A 7 14.43 -11.95 -23.87
CA ILE A 7 13.16 -11.40 -23.34
C ILE A 7 12.39 -10.67 -24.45
N LYS A 8 12.64 -10.99 -25.71
CA LYS A 8 12.16 -10.21 -26.85
C LYS A 8 10.64 -10.29 -26.99
N GLU A 9 10.10 -11.51 -26.98
CA GLU A 9 8.67 -11.76 -27.13
C GLU A 9 7.93 -11.29 -25.86
N LEU A 10 8.51 -11.54 -24.68
CA LEU A 10 7.99 -11.04 -23.41
C LEU A 10 7.94 -9.50 -23.39
N ALA A 11 8.99 -8.83 -23.84
CA ALA A 11 9.02 -7.36 -23.86
C ALA A 11 8.01 -6.78 -24.85
N SER A 12 7.82 -7.43 -26.00
CA SER A 12 6.81 -7.03 -26.98
C SER A 12 5.40 -7.17 -26.38
N ALA A 13 5.09 -8.33 -25.80
CA ALA A 13 3.82 -8.60 -25.15
C ALA A 13 3.55 -7.67 -23.97
N LEU A 14 4.57 -7.40 -23.13
CA LEU A 14 4.45 -6.49 -22.00
C LEU A 14 4.14 -5.06 -22.44
N LYS A 15 4.77 -4.59 -23.52
CA LYS A 15 4.48 -3.28 -24.12
C LYS A 15 3.04 -3.18 -24.62
N ASP A 16 2.50 -4.24 -25.23
CA ASP A 16 1.13 -4.27 -25.72
C ASP A 16 0.10 -4.38 -24.58
N PHE A 17 0.41 -5.17 -23.55
CA PHE A 17 -0.33 -5.21 -22.30
C PHE A 17 -0.40 -3.82 -21.64
N GLN A 18 0.73 -3.13 -21.50
CA GLN A 18 0.80 -1.81 -20.87
C GLN A 18 0.07 -0.73 -21.66
N ALA A 19 -0.06 -0.87 -22.98
CA ALA A 19 -0.85 0.04 -23.81
C ALA A 19 -2.37 -0.12 -23.60
N GLU A 20 -2.83 -1.27 -23.08
CA GLU A 20 -4.25 -1.60 -22.91
C GLU A 20 -4.72 -1.56 -21.45
N VAL A 21 -3.87 -2.00 -20.52
CA VAL A 21 -4.22 -2.15 -19.10
C VAL A 21 -4.58 -0.79 -18.50
N LYS A 22 -5.61 -0.80 -17.65
CA LYS A 22 -5.98 0.36 -16.83
C LYS A 22 -5.47 0.17 -15.42
N ASN A 23 -5.30 1.28 -14.70
CA ASN A 23 -5.06 1.18 -13.27
C ASN A 23 -6.30 0.57 -12.57
N PRO A 24 -6.10 -0.33 -11.59
CA PRO A 24 -7.17 -0.86 -10.76
C PRO A 24 -7.85 0.25 -9.95
N LYS A 25 -9.10 0.03 -9.56
CA LYS A 25 -9.87 1.03 -8.80
C LYS A 25 -9.44 1.05 -7.34
N ASN A 26 -9.21 2.26 -6.81
CA ASN A 26 -8.92 2.47 -5.40
C ASN A 26 -10.22 2.46 -4.58
N VAL A 27 -10.65 1.27 -4.16
CA VAL A 27 -11.93 1.04 -3.47
C VAL A 27 -11.79 0.82 -1.97
N ALA A 28 -10.62 0.42 -1.49
CA ALA A 28 -10.37 0.17 -0.08
C ALA A 28 -9.80 1.41 0.60
N ASN A 29 -10.30 1.75 1.78
CA ASN A 29 -9.76 2.88 2.55
C ASN A 29 -8.50 2.45 3.28
N ASN A 30 -7.46 3.28 3.18
CA ASN A 30 -6.30 3.12 4.03
C ASN A 30 -6.68 3.58 5.46
N PRO A 31 -6.59 2.71 6.49
CA PRO A 31 -6.91 3.14 7.86
C PRO A 31 -5.88 4.12 8.43
N PHE A 32 -4.73 4.24 7.75
CA PHE A 32 -3.57 4.98 8.24
C PHE A 32 -3.41 6.35 7.58
N PHE A 33 -3.78 6.45 6.32
CA PHE A 33 -3.72 7.64 5.50
C PHE A 33 -5.13 7.95 5.00
N ASN A 34 -5.49 9.22 4.77
CA ASN A 34 -6.81 9.58 4.24
C ASN A 34 -6.91 9.31 2.71
N SER A 35 -6.37 8.19 2.26
CA SER A 35 -6.28 7.79 0.86
C SER A 35 -6.99 6.45 0.64
N LYS A 36 -7.35 6.17 -0.62
CA LYS A 36 -7.81 4.85 -1.02
C LYS A 36 -6.71 4.09 -1.75
N TYR A 37 -6.88 2.79 -1.79
CA TYR A 37 -6.00 1.87 -2.50
C TYR A 37 -6.80 0.76 -3.16
N ALA A 38 -6.23 0.15 -4.20
CA ALA A 38 -6.76 -1.05 -4.82
C ALA A 38 -6.35 -2.28 -4.00
N PRO A 39 -7.28 -3.04 -3.42
CA PRO A 39 -6.94 -4.30 -2.75
C PRO A 39 -6.40 -5.33 -3.76
N LEU A 40 -5.71 -6.37 -3.26
CA LEU A 40 -4.99 -7.32 -4.11
C LEU A 40 -5.89 -8.00 -5.14
N ASP A 41 -7.12 -8.32 -4.77
CA ASP A 41 -8.15 -8.88 -5.65
C ASP A 41 -8.52 -7.92 -6.80
N GLU A 42 -8.69 -6.63 -6.52
CA GLU A 42 -8.93 -5.62 -7.57
C GLU A 42 -7.74 -5.51 -8.54
N VAL A 43 -6.50 -5.56 -8.02
CA VAL A 43 -5.30 -5.60 -8.87
C VAL A 43 -5.32 -6.84 -9.77
N ILE A 44 -5.55 -8.02 -9.20
CA ILE A 44 -5.55 -9.29 -9.94
C ILE A 44 -6.67 -9.30 -10.99
N ASN A 45 -7.89 -8.89 -10.62
CA ASN A 45 -9.04 -8.88 -11.53
C ASN A 45 -8.83 -7.91 -12.70
N THR A 46 -8.14 -6.79 -12.46
CA THR A 46 -7.84 -5.80 -13.50
C THR A 46 -6.82 -6.31 -14.52
N VAL A 47 -5.81 -7.07 -14.08
CA VAL A 47 -4.70 -7.49 -14.95
C VAL A 47 -4.89 -8.87 -15.57
N LYS A 48 -5.74 -9.73 -15.01
CA LYS A 48 -5.84 -11.14 -15.40
C LYS A 48 -6.24 -11.33 -16.87
N GLU A 49 -7.27 -10.63 -17.34
CA GLU A 49 -7.72 -10.73 -18.73
C GLU A 49 -6.69 -10.14 -19.70
N PRO A 50 -6.18 -8.89 -19.53
CA PRO A 50 -5.19 -8.35 -20.44
C PRO A 50 -3.87 -9.15 -20.45
N LEU A 51 -3.42 -9.69 -19.31
CA LEU A 51 -2.24 -10.57 -19.28
C LEU A 51 -2.46 -11.80 -20.16
N SER A 52 -3.58 -12.50 -19.97
CA SER A 52 -3.89 -13.70 -20.76
C SER A 52 -4.04 -13.40 -22.25
N LYS A 53 -4.59 -12.24 -22.61
CA LYS A 53 -4.74 -11.80 -24.00
C LYS A 53 -3.41 -11.64 -24.73
N HIS A 54 -2.38 -11.19 -24.01
CA HIS A 54 -1.03 -10.97 -24.54
C HIS A 54 -0.07 -12.11 -24.23
N GLY A 55 -0.58 -13.31 -23.90
CA GLY A 55 0.27 -14.48 -23.64
C GLY A 55 1.14 -14.36 -22.39
N LEU A 56 0.79 -13.46 -21.47
CA LEU A 56 1.53 -13.22 -20.22
C LEU A 56 0.86 -13.92 -19.04
N SER A 57 1.68 -14.38 -18.10
CA SER A 57 1.24 -14.91 -16.81
C SER A 57 2.25 -14.57 -15.72
N TYR A 58 1.89 -14.75 -14.45
CA TYR A 58 2.79 -14.44 -13.34
C TYR A 58 2.71 -15.49 -12.23
N ILE A 59 3.81 -15.60 -11.49
CA ILE A 59 3.94 -16.42 -10.28
C ILE A 59 4.45 -15.53 -9.15
N GLN A 60 3.88 -15.68 -7.95
CA GLN A 60 4.39 -15.02 -6.74
C GLN A 60 4.69 -16.06 -5.68
N MET A 61 5.95 -16.15 -5.28
CA MET A 61 6.43 -17.13 -4.30
C MET A 61 6.71 -16.43 -2.98
N PRO A 62 5.83 -16.58 -1.97
CA PRO A 62 6.14 -16.16 -0.61
C PRO A 62 7.19 -17.07 0.01
N ASN A 63 8.20 -16.48 0.62
CA ASN A 63 9.17 -17.11 1.50
C ASN A 63 9.14 -16.39 2.85
N SER A 64 9.39 -17.12 3.92
CA SER A 64 9.50 -16.61 5.28
C SER A 64 10.61 -17.38 5.97
N GLU A 65 11.76 -16.76 6.16
CA GLU A 65 12.92 -17.43 6.79
C GLU A 65 12.69 -17.70 8.29
N ASP A 66 11.91 -16.86 8.98
CA ASP A 66 11.73 -16.93 10.45
C ASP A 66 10.35 -16.46 10.97
N GLY A 67 9.39 -16.16 10.07
CA GLY A 67 8.07 -15.63 10.42
C GLY A 67 8.07 -14.11 10.70
N ALA A 68 9.23 -13.52 10.94
CA ALA A 68 9.43 -12.10 11.14
C ALA A 68 9.80 -11.36 9.84
N LEU A 69 10.45 -12.04 8.90
CA LEU A 69 10.78 -11.51 7.59
C LEU A 69 10.02 -12.25 6.49
N VAL A 70 9.06 -11.57 5.86
CA VAL A 70 8.37 -12.06 4.67
C VAL A 70 9.13 -11.57 3.45
N ALA A 71 9.43 -12.47 2.51
CA ALA A 71 9.96 -12.14 1.20
C ALA A 71 8.99 -12.64 0.13
N ILE A 72 8.68 -11.83 -0.88
CA ILE A 72 7.99 -12.30 -2.08
C ILE A 72 8.93 -12.18 -3.26
N THR A 73 8.96 -13.19 -4.13
CA THR A 73 9.55 -13.10 -5.46
C THR A 73 8.44 -13.19 -6.49
N THR A 74 8.39 -12.26 -7.44
CA THR A 74 7.42 -12.26 -8.54
C THR A 74 8.14 -12.59 -9.84
N MET A 75 7.62 -13.56 -10.59
CA MET A 75 8.09 -13.92 -11.92
C MET A 75 6.99 -13.65 -12.94
N LEU A 76 7.31 -12.94 -14.02
CA LEU A 76 6.45 -12.75 -15.19
C LEU A 76 6.93 -13.72 -16.29
N LEU A 77 6.00 -14.43 -16.90
CA LEU A 77 6.25 -15.44 -17.93
C LEU A 77 5.48 -15.07 -19.19
N HIS A 78 6.05 -15.42 -20.33
CA HIS A 78 5.43 -15.34 -21.64
C HIS A 78 5.24 -16.73 -22.24
N GLU A 79 4.25 -16.92 -23.11
CA GLU A 79 3.94 -18.20 -23.75
C GLU A 79 5.09 -18.79 -24.60
N SER A 80 6.04 -17.95 -25.03
CA SER A 80 7.27 -18.40 -25.70
C SER A 80 8.25 -19.15 -24.77
N GLY A 81 8.01 -19.13 -23.45
CA GLY A 81 8.92 -19.63 -22.43
C GLY A 81 9.92 -18.58 -21.90
N GLU A 82 9.89 -17.36 -22.42
CA GLU A 82 10.66 -16.24 -21.86
C GLU A 82 10.09 -15.79 -20.51
N TRP A 83 10.97 -15.33 -19.62
CA TRP A 83 10.58 -14.91 -18.27
C TRP A 83 11.50 -13.85 -17.69
N ILE A 84 10.96 -13.08 -16.75
CA ILE A 84 11.69 -12.15 -15.88
C ILE A 84 11.29 -12.39 -14.42
N GLU A 85 12.24 -12.35 -13.50
CA GLU A 85 12.05 -12.55 -12.07
C GLU A 85 12.58 -11.34 -11.29
N SER A 86 11.76 -10.79 -10.40
CA SER A 86 12.14 -9.69 -9.53
C SER A 86 13.19 -10.13 -8.52
N GLU A 87 13.94 -9.17 -7.96
CA GLU A 87 14.55 -9.44 -6.66
C GLU A 87 13.46 -9.63 -5.59
N PRO A 88 13.75 -10.36 -4.49
CA PRO A 88 12.78 -10.54 -3.42
C PRO A 88 12.44 -9.21 -2.72
N LEU A 89 11.16 -8.87 -2.61
CA LEU A 89 10.68 -7.76 -1.79
C LEU A 89 10.58 -8.28 -0.36
N LYS A 90 11.44 -7.76 0.51
CA LYS A 90 11.53 -8.16 1.92
C LYS A 90 10.78 -7.15 2.80
N LEU A 91 9.82 -7.63 3.57
CA LEU A 91 9.06 -6.86 4.56
C LEU A 91 9.28 -7.47 5.94
N LYS A 92 9.63 -6.61 6.90
CA LYS A 92 9.65 -6.99 8.30
C LYS A 92 8.24 -6.93 8.85
N SER A 93 7.75 -8.02 9.40
CA SER A 93 6.47 -8.08 10.09
C SER A 93 6.60 -7.48 11.48
N ASP A 94 5.77 -6.48 11.79
CA ASP A 94 5.68 -5.90 13.13
C ASP A 94 5.12 -6.89 14.16
N LYS A 95 4.49 -7.97 13.70
CA LYS A 95 3.91 -9.03 14.54
C LYS A 95 4.24 -10.40 13.91
N PRO A 96 5.21 -11.16 14.43
CA PRO A 96 5.56 -12.49 13.93
C PRO A 96 4.51 -13.53 14.34
N THR A 97 3.28 -13.35 13.83
CA THR A 97 2.12 -14.21 14.02
C THR A 97 1.66 -14.65 12.63
N ALA A 98 1.04 -15.82 12.51
CA ALA A 98 0.53 -16.29 11.21
C ALA A 98 -0.37 -15.25 10.51
N GLN A 99 -1.20 -14.55 11.27
CA GLN A 99 -2.05 -13.49 10.73
C GLN A 99 -1.24 -12.27 10.27
N GLY A 100 -0.26 -11.82 11.05
CA GLY A 100 0.63 -10.71 10.69
C GLY A 100 1.46 -11.01 9.44
N SER A 101 2.00 -12.23 9.34
CA SER A 101 2.70 -12.69 8.15
C SER A 101 1.75 -12.77 6.93
N GLY A 102 0.52 -13.25 7.09
CA GLY A 102 -0.49 -13.28 6.03
C GLY A 102 -0.86 -11.90 5.48
N SER A 103 -1.04 -10.91 6.37
CA SER A 103 -1.24 -9.51 5.96
C SER A 103 -0.03 -8.95 5.22
N SER A 104 1.18 -9.25 5.69
CA SER A 104 2.43 -8.81 5.07
C SER A 104 2.64 -9.42 3.67
N ILE A 105 2.33 -10.71 3.51
CA ILE A 105 2.33 -11.42 2.22
C ILE A 105 1.35 -10.75 1.25
N THR A 106 0.12 -10.48 1.69
CA THR A 106 -0.91 -9.85 0.86
C THR A 106 -0.47 -8.47 0.38
N TYR A 107 0.08 -7.66 1.30
CA TYR A 107 0.65 -6.35 0.99
C TYR A 107 1.80 -6.46 -0.01
N ALA A 108 2.82 -7.26 0.27
CA ALA A 108 3.97 -7.44 -0.62
C ALA A 108 3.57 -7.89 -2.02
N ARG A 109 2.64 -8.85 -2.12
CA ARG A 109 2.14 -9.35 -3.41
C ARG A 109 1.53 -8.25 -4.26
N ARG A 110 0.75 -7.34 -3.65
CA ARG A 110 0.14 -6.21 -4.37
C ARG A 110 1.20 -5.29 -4.98
N TYR A 111 2.13 -4.82 -4.15
CA TYR A 111 3.13 -3.85 -4.60
C TYR A 111 4.07 -4.44 -5.64
N GLN A 112 4.52 -5.68 -5.42
CA GLN A 112 5.47 -6.30 -6.32
C GLN A 112 4.83 -6.62 -7.69
N LEU A 113 3.56 -7.03 -7.71
CA LEU A 113 2.83 -7.23 -8.96
C LEU A 113 2.58 -5.89 -9.67
N SER A 114 2.16 -4.86 -8.93
CA SER A 114 1.91 -3.53 -9.49
C SER A 114 3.18 -2.94 -10.11
N ALA A 115 4.32 -3.06 -9.41
CA ALA A 115 5.62 -2.61 -9.90
C ALA A 115 6.11 -3.40 -11.11
N MET A 116 5.96 -4.73 -11.11
CA MET A 116 6.34 -5.59 -12.24
C MET A 116 5.55 -5.24 -13.51
N LEU A 117 4.26 -4.92 -13.36
CA LEU A 117 3.36 -4.65 -14.48
C LEU A 117 3.32 -3.17 -14.89
N GLY A 118 3.87 -2.27 -14.08
CA GLY A 118 3.85 -0.83 -14.34
C GLY A 118 2.47 -0.19 -14.17
N ILE A 119 1.71 -0.62 -13.17
CA ILE A 119 0.38 -0.08 -12.84
C ILE A 119 0.38 0.61 -11.48
N ALA A 120 -0.44 1.65 -11.32
CA ALA A 120 -0.68 2.30 -10.04
C ALA A 120 -1.87 1.64 -9.32
N SER A 121 -1.71 1.34 -8.03
CA SER A 121 -2.74 0.68 -7.21
C SER A 121 -3.08 1.45 -5.94
N GLU A 122 -2.69 2.72 -5.88
CA GLU A 122 -2.91 3.62 -4.75
C GLU A 122 -3.28 4.99 -5.29
N ASP A 123 -4.05 5.77 -4.53
CA ASP A 123 -4.22 7.18 -4.88
C ASP A 123 -2.87 7.86 -4.64
N GLU A 124 -2.27 8.40 -5.69
CA GLU A 124 -1.24 9.43 -5.55
C GLU A 124 -1.93 10.71 -5.08
N ASP A 125 -2.31 10.76 -3.81
CA ASP A 125 -2.50 12.03 -3.11
C ASP A 125 -1.10 12.54 -2.71
N ASP A 126 -0.23 12.66 -3.71
CA ASP A 126 0.94 13.49 -3.59
C ASP A 126 0.40 14.92 -3.64
N GLY A 127 0.75 15.76 -2.68
CA GLY A 127 0.35 17.16 -2.56
C GLY A 127 0.87 18.06 -3.71
N SER A 128 0.97 17.54 -4.93
CA SER A 128 1.25 18.22 -6.18
C SER A 128 -0.07 18.67 -6.81
N THR A 129 -0.71 19.65 -6.18
CA THR A 129 -1.30 20.69 -7.02
C THR A 129 -0.11 21.49 -7.54
N THR A 130 0.26 21.28 -8.80
CA THR A 130 1.21 22.13 -9.52
C THR A 130 0.54 23.48 -9.81
N THR A 131 0.15 24.20 -8.76
CA THR A 131 -0.05 25.64 -8.83
C THR A 131 1.29 26.27 -8.53
N ALA A 132 1.75 27.15 -9.43
CA ALA A 132 2.85 28.06 -9.16
C ALA A 132 2.51 28.83 -7.87
N HIS A 133 2.98 28.32 -6.73
CA HIS A 133 2.81 28.98 -5.46
C HIS A 133 3.80 30.13 -5.43
N THR A 134 3.27 31.29 -5.78
CA THR A 134 3.59 32.52 -5.05
C THR A 134 3.71 32.14 -3.58
N ILE A 135 4.87 32.40 -2.98
CA ILE A 135 5.16 32.16 -1.57
C ILE A 135 4.10 32.92 -0.77
N SER A 136 3.03 32.24 -0.37
CA SER A 136 2.14 32.70 0.68
C SER A 136 2.49 31.85 1.89
N GLU A 137 3.01 32.52 2.92
CA GLU A 137 3.32 31.96 4.23
C GLU A 137 2.20 31.02 4.70
N ALA A 138 2.45 29.71 4.63
CA ALA A 138 1.56 28.72 5.19
C ALA A 138 1.60 28.88 6.71
N LYS A 139 0.49 29.34 7.30
CA LYS A 139 0.26 29.24 8.74
C LYS A 139 0.46 27.79 9.16
N GLU A 140 1.26 27.59 10.20
CA GLU A 140 1.43 26.30 10.88
C GLU A 140 0.04 25.67 11.12
N PRO A 141 -0.18 24.38 10.79
CA PRO A 141 -1.46 23.74 11.04
C PRO A 141 -1.75 23.74 12.55
N GLU A 142 -2.90 24.29 12.93
CA GLU A 142 -3.28 24.44 14.33
C GLU A 142 -3.41 23.06 15.00
N ARG A 143 -2.72 22.90 16.13
CA ARG A 143 -2.84 21.73 17.00
C ARG A 143 -4.23 21.68 17.61
N ILE A 144 -4.67 20.49 17.99
CA ILE A 144 -5.97 20.34 18.64
C ILE A 144 -6.04 21.04 20.00
N THR A 145 -7.25 21.40 20.38
CA THR A 145 -7.58 21.97 21.70
C THR A 145 -7.46 20.91 22.80
N LYS A 146 -7.40 21.36 24.08
CA LYS A 146 -7.36 20.44 25.22
C LYS A 146 -8.63 19.61 25.33
N GLU A 147 -9.76 20.20 25.00
CA GLU A 147 -11.07 19.55 24.97
C GLU A 147 -11.10 18.41 23.95
N GLN A 148 -10.54 18.62 22.76
CA GLN A 148 -10.41 17.57 21.74
C GLN A 148 -9.46 16.45 22.17
N ALA A 149 -8.37 16.79 22.87
CA ALA A 149 -7.45 15.80 23.44
C ALA A 149 -8.12 14.95 24.54
N GLU A 150 -9.00 15.55 25.36
CA GLU A 150 -9.81 14.82 26.33
C GLU A 150 -10.87 13.94 25.66
N GLU A 151 -11.50 14.41 24.58
CA GLU A 151 -12.51 13.64 23.85
C GLU A 151 -11.92 12.33 23.29
N ILE A 152 -10.78 12.42 22.60
CA ILE A 152 -10.10 11.23 22.07
C ILE A 152 -9.57 10.34 23.19
N ARG A 153 -9.12 10.90 24.31
CA ARG A 153 -8.67 10.14 25.49
C ARG A 153 -9.83 9.35 26.12
N SER A 154 -11.00 9.94 26.23
CA SER A 154 -12.21 9.28 26.72
C SER A 154 -12.62 8.12 25.81
N LEU A 155 -12.71 8.38 24.50
CA LEU A 155 -13.13 7.37 23.52
C LEU A 155 -12.11 6.24 23.39
N SER A 156 -10.80 6.54 23.43
CA SER A 156 -9.74 5.53 23.44
C SER A 156 -9.86 4.60 24.65
N LYS A 157 -10.16 5.15 25.83
CA LYS A 157 -10.37 4.37 27.06
C LYS A 157 -11.60 3.47 26.96
N GLU A 158 -12.71 3.98 26.44
CA GLU A 158 -13.94 3.20 26.19
C GLU A 158 -13.65 2.00 25.28
N LYS A 159 -12.93 2.24 24.18
CA LYS A 159 -12.55 1.21 23.20
C LYS A 159 -11.41 0.31 23.65
N LYS A 160 -10.89 0.51 24.87
CA LYS A 160 -9.73 -0.23 25.44
C LYS A 160 -8.49 -0.16 24.56
N ILE A 161 -8.25 0.99 23.94
CA ILE A 161 -7.07 1.29 23.14
C ILE A 161 -6.18 2.24 23.94
N SER A 162 -4.87 1.96 24.00
CA SER A 162 -3.95 2.82 24.73
C SER A 162 -3.63 4.09 23.93
N GLU A 163 -3.45 5.21 24.65
CA GLU A 163 -2.98 6.47 24.06
C GLU A 163 -1.65 6.28 23.33
N GLU A 164 -0.71 5.54 23.92
CA GLU A 164 0.57 5.17 23.30
C GLU A 164 0.42 4.52 21.92
N TYR A 165 -0.60 3.66 21.74
CA TYR A 165 -0.85 3.01 20.47
C TYR A 165 -1.26 4.01 19.39
N ILE A 166 -2.14 4.96 19.73
CA ILE A 166 -2.63 5.98 18.80
C ILE A 166 -1.55 7.04 18.54
N CYS A 167 -0.82 7.46 19.58
CA CYS A 167 0.27 8.44 19.49
C CYS A 167 1.45 7.91 18.66
N LYS A 168 1.89 6.66 18.92
CA LYS A 168 2.90 5.98 18.08
C LYS A 168 2.46 5.93 16.62
N PHE A 169 1.17 5.68 16.40
CA PHE A 169 0.61 5.56 15.07
C PHE A 169 0.53 6.92 14.33
N ARG A 170 0.31 8.02 15.05
CA ARG A 170 0.30 9.39 14.53
C ARG A 170 1.66 10.10 14.58
N LYS A 171 2.73 9.42 15.02
CA LYS A 171 4.08 9.99 15.19
C LYS A 171 4.11 11.21 16.12
N VAL A 172 3.24 11.21 17.13
CA VAL A 172 3.18 12.23 18.18
C VAL A 172 3.47 11.59 19.53
N ASN A 173 3.84 12.40 20.53
CA ASN A 173 4.15 11.89 21.87
C ASN A 173 2.92 11.77 22.77
N ARG A 174 1.90 12.60 22.51
CA ARG A 174 0.66 12.71 23.30
C ARG A 174 -0.45 13.29 22.44
N PHE A 175 -1.71 13.13 22.85
CA PHE A 175 -2.85 13.62 22.05
C PHE A 175 -2.84 15.13 21.81
N GLU A 176 -2.31 15.91 22.75
CA GLU A 176 -2.20 17.37 22.65
C GLU A 176 -1.24 17.84 21.54
N ASP A 177 -0.42 16.92 21.00
CA ASP A 177 0.46 17.19 19.88
C ASP A 177 -0.18 16.82 18.52
N LEU A 178 -1.41 16.28 18.51
CA LEU A 178 -2.13 15.96 17.28
C LEU A 178 -2.53 17.24 16.54
N GLN A 179 -2.44 17.17 15.21
CA GLN A 179 -3.07 18.13 14.33
C GLN A 179 -4.57 17.81 14.17
N GLU A 180 -5.37 18.81 13.80
CA GLU A 180 -6.82 18.64 13.67
C GLU A 180 -7.21 17.49 12.71
N ASN A 181 -6.48 17.33 11.61
CA ASN A 181 -6.72 16.25 10.64
C ASN A 181 -6.44 14.87 11.24
N ASP A 182 -5.34 14.73 11.97
CA ASP A 182 -4.95 13.48 12.62
C ASP A 182 -5.94 13.08 13.71
N TRP A 183 -6.45 14.07 14.44
CA TRP A 183 -7.49 13.88 15.45
C TRP A 183 -8.82 13.42 14.82
N LYS A 184 -9.29 14.08 13.76
CA LYS A 184 -10.51 13.66 13.03
C LYS A 184 -10.41 12.22 12.55
N ALA A 185 -9.29 11.87 11.92
CA ALA A 185 -9.05 10.51 11.43
C ALA A 185 -8.99 9.49 12.58
N ALA A 186 -8.35 9.82 13.71
CA ALA A 186 -8.29 8.93 14.86
C ALA A 186 -9.66 8.74 15.54
N MET A 187 -10.46 9.80 15.62
CA MET A 187 -11.84 9.74 16.15
C MET A 187 -12.76 8.90 15.27
N GLU A 188 -12.70 9.06 13.95
CA GLU A 188 -13.48 8.24 13.02
C GLU A 188 -13.12 6.75 13.13
N TRP A 189 -11.82 6.45 13.20
CA TRP A 189 -11.33 5.09 13.38
C TRP A 189 -11.78 4.48 14.71
N LEU A 190 -11.69 5.23 15.81
CA LEU A 190 -12.15 4.78 17.13
C LEU A 190 -13.65 4.49 17.16
N ARG A 191 -14.48 5.28 16.47
CA ARG A 191 -15.94 5.09 16.40
C ARG A 191 -16.34 3.82 15.64
N LYS A 192 -15.56 3.41 14.64
CA LYS A 192 -15.81 2.22 13.81
C LYS A 192 -15.37 0.90 14.45
N LYS A 193 -14.61 0.97 15.55
CA LYS A 193 -14.02 -0.19 16.24
C LYS A 193 -14.84 -0.59 17.45
#